data_AF-A0A0D6R281-F1
#
_entry.id   AF-A0A0D6R281-F1
#
_cell.length_a   1.000
_cell.length_b   1.000
_cell.length_c   1.000
_cell.angle_alpha   90.00
_cell.angle_beta   90.00
_cell.angle_gamma   90.00
#
_symmetry.space_group_name_H-M   'P 1'
#
loop_
_entity.id
_entity.type
_entity.pdbx_description
1 polymer ?
#
loop_
_entity_poly.entity_id
_entity_poly.type
_entity_poly.pdbx_seq_one_letter_code
_entity_poly.pdbx_strand_id
1 'polypeptide(L)'
;MAISTASNWTWNFLIAFFTPFITSAIDFRYGYVFAGTNFLGGLIVFFFVIEGQGRTLEEIDTMYIEHVNPMKSSKWIPPSAEEMARIRRQAGTEVTPGLNDEEKLSGETERGARDAEFKAEERHAEHVA
;
A
#
# COMPACT_ATOMS: atom_id res chain seq x y z
N MET A 1 -0.23 -0.98 -6.16
CA MET A 1 0.50 -0.42 -7.32
C MET A 1 0.50 1.11 -7.35
N ALA A 2 -0.65 1.79 -7.29
CA ALA A 2 -0.75 3.25 -7.47
C ALA A 2 0.22 4.10 -6.60
N ILE A 3 0.29 3.83 -5.29
CA ILE A 3 1.16 4.59 -4.36
C ILE A 3 2.64 4.40 -4.68
N SER A 4 3.05 3.19 -5.05
CA SER A 4 4.44 2.89 -5.42
C SER A 4 4.85 3.65 -6.68
N THR A 5 4.01 3.60 -7.72
CA THR A 5 4.23 4.33 -8.98
C THR A 5 4.27 5.84 -8.73
N ALA A 6 3.29 6.39 -8.02
CA ALA A 6 3.24 7.81 -7.71
C ALA A 6 4.48 8.26 -6.94
N SER A 7 4.87 7.53 -5.88
CA SER A 7 6.06 7.85 -5.08
C SER A 7 7.34 7.84 -5.90
N ASN A 8 7.50 6.86 -6.81
CA ASN A 8 8.66 6.78 -7.69
C ASN A 8 8.76 8.03 -8.58
N TRP A 9 7.67 8.40 -9.24
CA TRP A 9 7.63 9.58 -10.11
C TRP A 9 7.81 10.89 -9.33
N THR A 10 7.20 11.00 -8.15
CA THR A 10 7.37 12.17 -7.28
C THR A 10 8.84 12.35 -6.89
N TRP A 11 9.52 11.30 -6.43
CA TRP A 11 10.93 11.41 -6.04
C TRP A 11 11.85 11.68 -7.23
N ASN A 12 11.60 11.07 -8.39
CA ASN A 12 12.37 11.37 -9.60
C ASN A 12 12.24 12.84 -10.01
N PHE A 13 11.04 13.41 -9.92
CA PHE A 13 10.81 14.85 -10.17
C PHE A 13 11.56 15.73 -9.17
N LEU A 14 11.44 15.45 -7.87
CA LEU A 14 12.09 16.25 -6.82
C LEU A 14 13.61 16.24 -6.97
N ILE A 15 14.21 15.07 -7.27
CA ILE A 15 15.65 14.96 -7.51
C ILE A 15 16.04 15.81 -8.72
N ALA A 16 15.36 15.66 -9.86
CA ALA A 16 15.68 16.43 -11.06
C ALA A 16 15.53 17.94 -10.85
N PHE A 17 14.48 18.37 -10.14
CA PHE A 17 14.21 19.78 -9.86
C PHE A 17 15.20 20.40 -8.88
N PHE A 18 15.52 19.71 -7.78
CA PHE A 18 16.37 20.28 -6.73
C PHE A 18 17.87 20.11 -6.97
N THR A 19 18.30 19.09 -7.73
CA THR A 19 19.72 18.85 -8.01
C THR A 19 20.48 20.10 -8.47
N PRO A 20 20.04 20.90 -9.47
CA PRO A 20 20.79 22.09 -9.90
C PRO A 20 20.93 23.17 -8.81
N PHE A 21 19.90 23.37 -7.98
CA PHE A 21 19.95 24.31 -6.86
C PHE A 21 20.92 23.85 -5.78
N ILE A 22 20.95 22.54 -5.49
CA ILE A 22 21.84 21.99 -4.49
C ILE A 22 23.28 21.99 -4.99
N THR A 23 23.55 21.49 -6.20
CA THR A 23 24.92 21.42 -6.74
C THR A 23 25.54 22.79 -6.91
N SER A 24 24.78 23.83 -7.26
CA SER A 24 25.30 25.21 -7.28
C SER A 24 25.70 25.75 -5.91
N ALA A 25 25.11 25.26 -4.82
CA ALA A 25 25.40 25.71 -3.45
C ALA A 25 26.51 24.90 -2.76
N ILE A 26 26.61 23.60 -3.04
CA ILE A 26 27.52 22.69 -2.31
C ILE A 26 28.52 21.93 -3.20
N ASP A 27 28.43 22.08 -4.53
CA ASP A 27 29.35 21.51 -5.53
C ASP A 27 29.57 20.00 -5.29
N PHE A 28 30.83 19.54 -5.24
CA PHE A 28 31.20 18.14 -5.05
C PHE A 28 30.66 17.52 -3.75
N ARG A 29 30.36 18.33 -2.73
CA ARG A 29 29.85 17.83 -1.43
C ARG A 29 28.46 17.22 -1.56
N TYR A 30 27.73 17.47 -2.66
CA TYR A 30 26.47 16.79 -2.96
C TYR A 30 26.61 15.26 -2.99
N GLY A 31 27.78 14.74 -3.39
CA GLY A 31 28.08 13.31 -3.36
C GLY A 31 27.95 12.69 -1.96
N TYR A 32 28.29 13.43 -0.90
CA TYR A 32 28.14 12.95 0.48
C TYR A 32 26.67 12.88 0.92
N VAL A 33 25.81 13.75 0.38
CA VAL A 33 24.36 13.67 0.62
C VAL A 33 23.83 12.39 -0.01
N PHE A 34 24.23 12.08 -1.24
CA PHE A 34 23.83 10.84 -1.91
C PHE A 34 24.37 9.59 -1.19
N ALA A 35 25.62 9.63 -0.72
CA ALA A 35 26.19 8.54 0.06
C ALA A 35 25.42 8.33 1.38
N GLY A 36 25.05 9.42 2.07
CA GLY A 36 24.27 9.38 3.30
C GLY A 36 22.87 8.80 3.10
N THR A 37 22.16 9.21 2.04
CA THR A 37 20.82 8.68 1.72
C THR A 37 20.87 7.21 1.31
N ASN A 38 21.89 6.78 0.56
CA ASN A 38 22.08 5.36 0.21
C ASN A 38 22.39 4.51 1.45
N PHE A 39 23.24 5.00 2.35
CA PHE A 39 23.53 4.30 3.60
C PHE A 39 22.28 4.18 4.48
N LEU A 40 21.53 5.27 4.65
CA LEU A 40 20.26 5.25 5.39
C LEU A 40 19.25 4.31 4.73
N GLY A 41 19.12 4.34 3.40
CA GLY A 41 18.28 3.41 2.65
C GLY A 41 18.68 1.96 2.87
N GLY A 42 19.97 1.66 2.84
CA GLY A 42 20.50 0.33 3.17
C GLY A 42 20.15 -0.12 4.59
N LEU A 43 20.27 0.77 5.58
CA LEU A 43 19.85 0.47 6.97
C LEU A 43 18.35 0.19 7.06
N ILE A 44 17.51 0.99 6.40
CA ILE A 44 16.06 0.78 6.39
C ILE A 44 15.73 -0.59 5.78
N VAL A 45 16.32 -0.92 4.63
CA VAL A 45 16.13 -2.22 3.98
C VAL A 45 16.58 -3.35 4.90
N PHE A 46 17.75 -3.21 5.53
CA PHE A 46 18.30 -4.23 6.42
C PHE A 46 17.43 -4.52 7.65
N PHE A 47 16.84 -3.50 8.27
CA PHE A 47 16.06 -3.68 9.50
C PHE A 47 14.57 -3.96 9.26
N PHE A 48 13.99 -3.51 8.14
CA PHE A 48 12.54 -3.49 7.95
C PHE A 48 12.03 -4.35 6.78
N VAL A 49 12.88 -4.75 5.83
CA VAL A 49 12.42 -5.49 4.65
C VAL A 49 12.61 -6.99 4.86
N ILE A 50 11.50 -7.73 4.74
CA ILE A 50 11.49 -9.20 4.78
C ILE A 50 11.94 -9.77 3.43
N GLU A 51 12.76 -10.83 3.48
CA GLU A 51 13.15 -11.62 2.31
C GLU A 51 11.95 -12.25 1.59
N GLY A 52 11.76 -11.90 0.31
CA GLY A 52 10.63 -12.36 -0.50
C GLY A 52 11.02 -13.24 -1.69
N GLN A 53 12.30 -13.49 -1.95
CA GLN A 53 12.71 -14.34 -3.08
C GLN A 53 12.23 -15.78 -2.89
N GLY A 54 11.61 -16.35 -3.94
CA GLY A 54 11.10 -17.72 -3.91
C GLY A 54 9.89 -17.94 -3.00
N ARG A 55 9.19 -16.87 -2.60
CA ARG A 55 7.99 -16.93 -1.76
C ARG A 55 6.74 -16.52 -2.52
N THR A 56 5.60 -17.11 -2.17
CA THR A 56 4.29 -16.68 -2.69
C THR A 56 3.80 -15.42 -1.97
N LEU A 57 2.83 -14.72 -2.56
CA LEU A 57 2.21 -13.56 -1.91
C LEU A 57 1.57 -13.95 -0.57
N GLU A 58 1.04 -15.17 -0.51
CA GLU A 58 0.39 -15.70 0.68
C GLU A 58 1.38 -16.01 1.81
N GLU A 59 2.56 -16.52 1.46
CA GLU A 59 3.63 -16.74 2.42
C GLU A 59 4.12 -15.41 2.98
N ILE A 60 4.35 -14.41 2.12
CA ILE A 60 4.83 -13.09 2.52
C ILE A 60 3.85 -12.40 3.47
N ASP A 61 2.55 -12.38 3.14
CA ASP A 61 1.55 -11.77 4.00
C ASP A 61 1.40 -12.53 5.33
N THR A 62 1.58 -13.86 5.34
CA THR A 62 1.62 -14.63 6.60
C THR A 62 2.84 -14.25 7.45
N MET A 63 4.00 -14.03 6.85
CA MET A 63 5.20 -13.58 7.58
C MET A 63 5.00 -12.20 8.24
N TYR A 64 4.25 -11.30 7.60
CA TYR A 64 3.90 -10.02 8.20
C TYR A 64 2.91 -10.17 9.38
N ILE A 65 1.92 -11.06 9.27
CA ILE A 65 0.97 -11.36 10.37
C ILE A 65 1.68 -12.01 11.56
N GLU A 66 2.63 -12.92 11.31
CA GLU A 66 3.42 -13.59 12.34
C GLU A 66 4.52 -12.69 12.95
N HIS A 67 4.67 -11.45 12.47
CA HIS A 67 5.69 -10.51 12.93
C HIS A 67 7.11 -11.09 12.84
N VAL A 68 7.40 -11.81 11.75
CA VAL A 68 8.72 -12.42 11.52
C VAL A 68 9.78 -11.33 11.46
N ASN A 69 10.84 -11.49 12.24
CA ASN A 69 11.94 -10.54 12.24
C ASN A 69 12.62 -10.50 10.85
N PRO A 70 12.73 -9.32 10.20
CA PRO A 70 13.34 -9.17 8.88
C PRO A 70 14.75 -9.77 8.76
N MET A 71 15.57 -9.69 9.82
CA MET A 71 16.93 -10.23 9.82
C MET A 71 17.00 -11.77 9.84
N LYS A 72 15.92 -12.44 10.22
CA LYS A 72 15.85 -13.91 10.32
C LYS A 72 14.89 -14.52 9.31
N SER A 73 14.26 -13.69 8.48
CA SER A 73 13.16 -14.10 7.60
C SER A 73 13.56 -15.14 6.56
N SER A 74 14.83 -15.15 6.13
CA SER A 74 15.37 -16.15 5.19
C SER A 74 15.29 -17.60 5.72
N LYS A 75 15.34 -17.79 7.05
CA LYS A 75 15.26 -19.12 7.70
C LYS A 75 13.84 -19.51 8.07
N TRP A 76 12.85 -18.66 7.83
CA TRP A 76 11.46 -18.96 8.12
C TRP A 76 10.96 -20.09 7.21
N ILE A 77 10.27 -21.05 7.82
CA ILE A 77 9.71 -22.22 7.12
C ILE A 77 8.21 -21.99 7.03
N PRO A 78 7.63 -22.03 5.83
CA PRO A 78 6.21 -21.80 5.65
C PRO A 78 5.42 -22.91 6.34
N PRO A 79 4.40 -22.57 7.16
CA PRO A 79 3.47 -23.55 7.72
C PRO A 79 2.56 -24.10 6.60
N SER A 80 1.80 -25.15 6.90
CA SER A 80 0.92 -25.75 5.88
C SER A 80 -0.10 -24.73 5.35
N ALA A 81 -0.58 -24.95 4.11
CA ALA A 81 -1.56 -24.05 3.50
C ALA A 81 -2.84 -23.88 4.35
N GLU A 82 -3.28 -24.94 5.02
CA GLU A 82 -4.42 -24.90 5.95
C GLU A 82 -4.16 -24.04 7.19
N GLU A 83 -2.93 -24.06 7.71
CA GLU A 83 -2.52 -23.24 8.84
C GLU A 83 -2.40 -21.76 8.45
N MET A 84 -1.81 -21.45 7.29
CA MET A 84 -1.75 -20.07 6.78
C MET A 84 -3.16 -19.47 6.61
N ALA A 85 -4.10 -20.25 6.06
CA ALA A 85 -5.49 -19.84 5.93
C ALA A 85 -6.15 -19.55 7.30
N ARG A 86 -5.88 -20.38 8.32
CA ARG A 86 -6.35 -20.14 9.70
C ARG A 86 -5.75 -18.88 10.32
N ILE A 87 -4.46 -18.65 10.15
CA ILE A 87 -3.75 -17.46 10.69
C ILE A 87 -4.35 -16.18 10.10
N ARG A 88 -4.60 -16.16 8.78
CA ARG A 88 -5.22 -15.02 8.10
C ARG A 88 -6.66 -14.77 8.53
N ARG A 89 -7.43 -15.85 8.72
CA ARG A 89 -8.79 -15.79 9.26
C ARG A 89 -8.85 -15.19 10.65
N GLN A 90 -7.92 -15.58 11.52
CA GLN A 90 -7.80 -14.98 12.85
C GLN A 90 -7.37 -13.50 12.80
N ALA A 91 -6.53 -13.14 11.83
CA ALA A 91 -6.08 -11.77 11.61
C ALA A 91 -7.11 -10.89 10.89
N GLY A 92 -8.21 -11.45 10.38
CA GLY A 92 -9.24 -10.72 9.61
C GLY A 92 -8.74 -10.20 8.25
N THR A 93 -7.63 -10.74 7.72
CA THR A 93 -7.03 -10.32 6.45
C THR A 93 -7.44 -11.22 5.27
N GLU A 94 -8.42 -12.10 5.47
CA GLU A 94 -8.91 -12.99 4.42
C GLU A 94 -9.54 -12.18 3.28
N VAL A 95 -8.83 -12.16 2.14
CA VAL A 95 -9.37 -11.66 0.88
C VAL A 95 -10.33 -12.73 0.37
N THR A 96 -11.62 -12.62 0.70
CA THR A 96 -12.65 -13.42 0.01
C THR A 96 -12.72 -12.90 -1.43
N PRO A 97 -12.41 -13.70 -2.46
CA PRO A 97 -12.53 -13.26 -3.84
C PRO A 97 -14.03 -13.06 -4.13
N GLY A 98 -14.50 -11.80 -4.15
CA GLY A 98 -15.88 -11.45 -4.52
C GLY A 98 -16.62 -10.52 -3.56
N LEU A 99 -16.36 -10.55 -2.24
CA LEU A 99 -17.18 -9.77 -1.28
C LEU A 99 -16.90 -8.26 -1.32
N ASN A 100 -15.64 -7.85 -1.50
CA ASN A 100 -15.28 -6.42 -1.50
C ASN A 100 -15.85 -5.64 -2.69
N ASP A 101 -16.08 -6.33 -3.81
CA ASP A 101 -16.68 -5.73 -5.00
C ASP A 101 -18.22 -5.75 -4.90
N GLU A 102 -18.82 -6.80 -4.34
CA GLU A 102 -20.26 -6.88 -4.07
C GLU A 102 -20.72 -5.88 -3.00
N GLU A 103 -19.98 -5.70 -1.89
CA GLU A 103 -20.30 -4.71 -0.85
C GLU A 103 -20.14 -3.26 -1.36
N LYS A 104 -19.12 -2.99 -2.19
CA LYS A 104 -18.96 -1.67 -2.83
C LYS A 104 -20.07 -1.40 -3.83
N LEU A 105 -20.43 -2.38 -4.66
CA LEU A 105 -21.51 -2.24 -5.64
C LEU A 105 -22.88 -2.09 -4.96
N SER A 106 -23.14 -2.83 -3.89
CA SER A 106 -24.33 -2.68 -3.05
C SER A 106 -24.38 -1.30 -2.41
N GLY A 107 -23.27 -0.84 -1.82
CA GLY A 107 -23.18 0.47 -1.17
C GLY A 107 -23.32 1.66 -2.14
N GLU A 108 -22.85 1.54 -3.38
CA GLU A 108 -23.04 2.54 -4.45
C GLU A 108 -24.48 2.52 -4.97
N THR A 109 -25.08 1.34 -5.13
CA THR A 109 -26.47 1.16 -5.59
C THR A 109 -27.46 1.75 -4.59
N GLU A 110 -27.28 1.49 -3.29
CA GLU A 110 -28.14 2.06 -2.25
C GLU A 110 -28.00 3.58 -2.13
N ARG A 111 -26.79 4.11 -2.31
CA ARG A 111 -26.54 5.56 -2.23
C ARG A 111 -27.20 6.28 -3.41
N GLY A 112 -27.09 5.72 -4.62
CA GLY A 112 -27.78 6.22 -5.81
C GLY A 112 -29.30 6.14 -5.70
N ALA A 113 -29.85 5.09 -5.07
CA ALA A 113 -31.28 4.96 -4.85
C ALA A 113 -31.82 6.04 -3.89
N ARG A 114 -31.13 6.27 -2.75
CA ARG A 114 -31.47 7.32 -1.79
C ARG A 114 -31.41 8.72 -2.39
N ASP A 115 -30.39 8.99 -3.21
CA ASP A 115 -30.23 10.28 -3.90
C ASP A 115 -31.32 10.51 -4.97
N ALA A 116 -31.80 9.44 -5.61
CA ALA A 116 -32.88 9.52 -6.60
C ALA A 116 -34.25 9.75 -5.95
N GLU A 117 -34.50 9.12 -4.81
CA GLU A 117 -35.72 9.29 -4.02
C GLU A 117 -35.83 10.71 -3.47
N PHE A 118 -34.75 11.24 -2.91
CA PHE A 118 -34.67 12.63 -2.43
C PHE A 118 -34.96 13.65 -3.55
N LYS A 119 -34.39 13.45 -4.74
CA LYS A 119 -34.67 14.31 -5.91
C LYS A 119 -36.09 14.17 -6.46
N ALA A 120 -36.71 13.01 -6.30
CA ALA A 120 -38.09 12.80 -6.70
C ALA A 120 -39.06 13.52 -5.75
N GLU A 121 -38.80 13.47 -4.44
CA GLU A 121 -39.56 14.22 -3.43
C GLU A 121 -39.43 15.73 -3.62
N GLU A 122 -38.21 16.23 -3.88
CA GLU A 122 -37.98 17.67 -4.11
C GLU A 122 -38.73 18.18 -5.36
N ARG A 123 -38.66 17.44 -6.48
CA ARG A 123 -39.42 17.80 -7.70
C ARG A 123 -40.93 17.67 -7.54
N HIS A 124 -41.40 16.76 -6.68
CA HIS A 124 -42.82 16.62 -6.39
C HIS A 124 -43.32 17.78 -5.53
N ALA A 125 -42.51 18.23 -4.56
CA ALA A 125 -42.82 19.41 -3.74
C ALA A 125 -42.86 20.70 -4.59
N GLU A 126 -41.97 20.85 -5.58
CA GLU A 126 -41.96 22.00 -6.50
C GLU A 126 -43.15 22.05 -7.46
N HIS A 127 -43.75 20.92 -7.85
CA HIS A 127 -44.90 20.89 -8.76
C HIS A 127 -46.26 21.08 -8.08
N VAL A 128 -46.31 21.07 -6.74
CA VAL A 128 -47.56 21.15 -5.95
C VAL A 128 -47.72 22.52 -5.27
N ALA A 129 -46.72 23.40 -5.36
CA ALA A 129 -46.75 24.79 -4.88
C ALA A 129 -47.11 25.78 -6.01
#